data_AF-A0A538F2P8-F1
#
_entry.id   AF-A0A538F2P8-F1
#
_cell.length_a   1.000
_cell.length_b   1.000
_cell.length_c   1.000
_cell.angle_alpha   90.00
_cell.angle_beta   90.00
_cell.angle_gamma   90.00
#
_symmetry.space_group_name_H-M   'P 1'
#
loop_
_entity.id
_entity.type
_entity.pdbx_description
1 polymer ?
#
loop_
_entity_poly.entity_id
_entity_poly.type
_entity_poly.pdbx_seq_one_letter_code
_entity_poly.pdbx_strand_id
1 'polypeptide(L)'
;MSKIHTEPIVAWRLWHVRRHEDEHRLESFTWHHVSWPARRRFEARCPTHGEAAPVHGHECGIYAFRTRELAEDLLRRYTGIRQHYGRRYHELPPLRQGCPIALGRVSLWGRVIARQHGFRAQYAYPYELFLIGGEDGLARELRGLYAVDVWPS
;
A
#
# COMPACT_ATOMS: atom_id res chain seq x y z
N MET A 1 -10.59 24.04 -10.01
CA MET A 1 -9.82 23.65 -11.22
C MET A 1 -9.04 22.38 -10.91
N SER A 2 -9.08 21.38 -11.80
CA SER A 2 -8.25 20.17 -11.65
C SER A 2 -6.81 20.49 -12.06
N LYS A 3 -5.84 20.15 -11.22
CA LYS A 3 -4.41 20.35 -11.50
C LYS A 3 -3.87 19.11 -12.23
N ILE A 4 -3.26 19.32 -13.39
CA ILE A 4 -2.60 18.25 -14.15
C ILE A 4 -1.14 18.14 -13.68
N HIS A 5 -0.67 16.91 -13.50
CA HIS A 5 0.70 16.57 -13.13
C HIS A 5 1.26 15.64 -14.21
N THR A 6 2.50 15.88 -14.64
CA THR A 6 3.22 15.01 -15.59
C THR A 6 3.92 13.85 -14.89
N GLU A 7 4.31 14.04 -13.63
CA GLU A 7 4.88 13.01 -12.77
C GLU A 7 3.81 12.32 -11.91
N PRO A 8 3.96 11.00 -11.63
CA PRO A 8 3.08 10.32 -10.71
C PRO A 8 3.21 10.91 -9.30
N ILE A 9 2.10 10.96 -8.57
CA ILE A 9 2.12 11.32 -7.16
C ILE A 9 2.70 10.14 -6.39
N VAL A 10 3.80 10.36 -5.68
CA VAL A 10 4.40 9.34 -4.80
C VAL A 10 3.80 9.49 -3.39
N ALA A 11 3.26 8.39 -2.87
CA ALA A 11 2.58 8.33 -1.57
C ALA A 11 2.96 7.02 -0.84
N TRP A 12 2.44 6.78 0.36
CA TRP A 12 2.78 5.62 1.20
C TRP A 12 1.62 4.62 1.32
N ARG A 13 1.90 3.33 1.26
CA ARG A 13 0.87 2.28 1.37
C ARG A 13 1.41 1.05 2.09
N LEU A 14 0.48 0.28 2.66
CA LEU A 14 0.71 -1.03 3.23
C LEU A 14 0.09 -2.12 2.35
N TRP A 15 0.74 -3.28 2.35
CA TRP A 15 0.26 -4.51 1.74
C TRP A 15 0.47 -5.69 2.67
N HIS A 16 -0.44 -6.66 2.62
CA HIS A 16 -0.11 -7.99 3.08
C HIS A 16 0.79 -8.66 2.03
N VAL A 17 1.81 -9.38 2.48
CA VAL A 17 2.57 -10.27 1.61
C VAL A 17 2.04 -11.68 1.86
N ARG A 18 1.34 -12.25 0.86
CA ARG A 18 0.70 -13.57 0.98
C ARG A 18 1.30 -14.53 -0.04
N ARG A 19 1.50 -15.77 0.39
CA ARG A 19 1.90 -16.88 -0.48
C ARG A 19 0.65 -17.43 -1.19
N HIS A 20 0.69 -17.50 -2.52
CA HIS A 20 -0.33 -18.10 -3.38
C HIS A 20 0.32 -19.17 -4.24
N GLU A 21 -0.10 -20.44 -4.12
CA GLU A 21 0.41 -21.62 -4.88
C GLU A 21 1.94 -21.67 -4.99
N ASP A 22 2.56 -20.98 -5.96
CA ASP A 22 4.00 -20.93 -6.23
C ASP A 22 4.70 -19.55 -6.08
N GLU A 23 3.97 -18.46 -5.86
CA GLU A 23 4.56 -17.10 -5.71
C GLU A 23 4.01 -16.31 -4.51
N HIS A 24 4.76 -15.33 -4.02
CA HIS A 24 4.26 -14.31 -3.11
C HIS A 24 3.62 -13.14 -3.85
N ARG A 25 2.52 -12.61 -3.30
CA ARG A 25 1.77 -11.49 -3.86
C ARG A 25 1.54 -10.40 -2.81
N LEU A 26 1.56 -9.16 -3.28
CA LEU A 26 1.09 -8.00 -2.53
C LEU A 26 -0.44 -7.97 -2.57
N GLU A 27 -1.06 -8.00 -1.41
CA GLU A 27 -2.51 -7.85 -1.26
C GLU A 27 -2.87 -6.56 -0.54
N SER A 28 -4.06 -6.05 -0.82
CA SER A 28 -4.59 -4.87 -0.14
C SER A 28 -4.67 -5.10 1.38
N PHE A 29 -4.10 -4.17 2.13
CA PHE A 29 -4.07 -4.24 3.59
C PHE A 29 -5.44 -4.07 4.25
N THR A 30 -6.35 -3.33 3.61
CA THR A 30 -7.68 -3.01 4.16
C THR A 30 -8.81 -3.76 3.48
N TRP A 31 -8.53 -4.55 2.44
CA TRP A 31 -9.57 -5.25 1.67
C TRP A 31 -9.06 -6.63 1.28
N HIS A 32 -9.74 -7.66 1.77
CA HIS A 32 -9.35 -9.05 1.52
C HIS A 32 -9.47 -9.41 0.03
N HIS A 33 -8.64 -10.34 -0.44
CA HIS A 33 -8.66 -10.91 -1.80
C HIS A 33 -8.37 -9.94 -2.96
N VAL A 34 -7.84 -8.74 -2.67
CA VAL A 34 -7.37 -7.82 -3.71
C VAL A 34 -5.87 -7.94 -3.88
N SER A 35 -5.46 -8.78 -4.83
CA SER A 35 -4.07 -8.98 -5.24
C SER A 35 -3.61 -7.92 -6.23
N TRP A 36 -2.41 -7.38 -6.03
CA TRP A 36 -1.75 -6.46 -6.94
C TRP A 36 -0.98 -7.23 -8.00
N PRO A 37 -1.25 -7.03 -9.30
CA PRO A 37 -0.60 -7.78 -10.35
C PRO A 37 0.87 -7.39 -10.46
N ALA A 38 1.75 -8.38 -10.63
CA ALA A 38 3.16 -8.15 -10.92
C ALA A 38 3.33 -7.46 -12.28
N ARG A 39 4.22 -6.46 -12.35
CA ARG A 39 4.61 -5.72 -13.58
C ARG A 39 3.48 -5.06 -14.34
N ARG A 40 2.31 -4.90 -13.71
CA ARG A 40 1.14 -4.26 -14.29
C ARG A 40 0.59 -3.27 -13.28
N ARG A 41 0.11 -2.14 -13.79
CA ARG A 41 -0.60 -1.17 -12.94
C ARG A 41 -1.80 -1.84 -12.26
N PHE A 42 -1.99 -1.53 -10.99
CA PHE A 42 -3.24 -1.79 -10.32
C PHE A 42 -4.24 -0.69 -10.70
N GLU A 43 -5.49 -1.06 -10.94
CA GLU A 43 -6.54 -0.15 -11.39
C GLU A 43 -7.74 -0.21 -10.45
N ALA A 44 -8.20 0.96 -10.02
CA ALA A 44 -9.41 1.10 -9.23
C ALA A 44 -10.63 0.68 -10.07
N ARG A 45 -11.32 -0.36 -9.62
CA ARG A 45 -12.60 -0.77 -10.18
C ARG A 45 -13.67 -0.64 -9.11
N CYS A 46 -14.74 0.08 -9.44
CA CYS A 46 -15.88 0.25 -8.55
C CYS A 46 -17.11 -0.39 -9.20
N PRO A 47 -17.89 -1.23 -8.50
CA PRO A 47 -19.13 -1.78 -9.06
C PRO A 47 -20.11 -0.72 -9.56
N THR A 48 -20.17 0.43 -8.87
CA THR A 48 -21.10 1.53 -9.19
C THR A 48 -20.55 2.48 -10.25
N HIS A 49 -19.24 2.74 -10.25
CA HIS A 49 -18.63 3.79 -11.08
C HIS A 49 -17.71 3.24 -12.17
N GLY A 50 -17.50 1.93 -12.22
CA GLY A 50 -16.60 1.26 -13.15
C GLY A 50 -15.20 1.88 -13.15
N GLU A 51 -14.72 2.18 -14.35
CA GLU A 51 -13.44 2.84 -14.59
C GLU A 51 -13.43 4.30 -14.14
N ALA A 52 -14.59 4.93 -13.92
CA ALA A 52 -14.69 6.33 -13.47
C ALA A 52 -14.15 6.54 -12.04
N ALA A 53 -13.90 5.47 -11.30
CA ALA A 53 -13.27 5.54 -10.00
C ALA A 53 -11.84 6.14 -10.08
N PRO A 54 -11.43 6.96 -9.10
CA PRO A 54 -12.21 7.46 -7.97
C PRO A 54 -13.13 8.63 -8.36
N VAL A 55 -14.28 8.72 -7.70
CA VAL A 55 -15.20 9.87 -7.80
C VAL A 55 -15.30 10.62 -6.47
N HIS A 56 -15.67 11.90 -6.53
CA HIS A 56 -16.03 12.67 -5.33
C HIS A 56 -17.32 12.11 -4.70
N GLY A 57 -17.44 12.19 -3.37
CA GLY A 57 -18.64 11.71 -2.64
C GLY A 57 -18.75 10.20 -2.44
N HIS A 58 -17.87 9.38 -3.02
CA HIS A 58 -17.79 7.93 -2.81
C HIS A 58 -16.45 7.53 -2.21
N GLU A 59 -16.29 6.29 -1.73
CA GLU A 59 -15.05 5.73 -1.16
C GLU A 59 -14.24 4.87 -2.15
N CYS A 60 -14.54 4.94 -3.45
CA CYS A 60 -13.83 4.14 -4.44
C CYS A 60 -12.44 4.71 -4.74
N GLY A 61 -11.52 3.86 -5.17
CA GLY A 61 -10.16 4.26 -5.54
C GLY A 61 -9.08 3.57 -4.73
N ILE A 62 -7.84 3.76 -5.17
CA ILE A 62 -6.67 3.19 -4.52
C ILE A 62 -6.17 4.17 -3.48
N TYR A 63 -6.24 3.78 -2.21
CA TYR A 63 -5.81 4.62 -1.10
C TYR A 63 -4.30 4.58 -0.88
N ALA A 64 -3.72 5.74 -0.63
CA ALA A 64 -2.35 5.86 -0.11
C ALA A 64 -2.26 7.05 0.84
N PHE A 65 -1.39 6.96 1.83
CA PHE A 65 -1.10 7.97 2.83
C PHE A 65 -0.11 9.01 2.31
N ARG A 66 -0.25 10.24 2.79
CA ARG A 66 0.65 11.32 2.41
C ARG A 66 2.05 11.14 2.99
N THR A 67 2.16 10.54 4.16
CA THR A 67 3.43 10.35 4.88
C THR A 67 3.57 8.91 5.37
N ARG A 68 4.82 8.54 5.67
CA ARG A 68 5.16 7.20 6.18
C ARG A 68 4.51 6.97 7.55
N GLU A 69 4.51 7.97 8.41
CA GLU A 69 4.01 7.92 9.78
C GLU A 69 2.52 7.58 9.81
N LEU A 70 1.72 8.15 8.88
CA LEU A 70 0.30 7.84 8.75
C LEU A 70 0.05 6.38 8.34
N ALA A 71 0.93 5.81 7.51
CA ALA A 71 0.88 4.40 7.13
C ALA A 71 1.29 3.51 8.31
N GLU A 72 2.36 3.85 9.02
CA GLU A 72 2.78 3.14 10.22
C GLU A 72 1.71 3.18 11.33
N ASP A 73 1.02 4.31 11.51
CA ASP A 73 -0.10 4.43 12.43
C ASP A 73 -1.23 3.45 12.09
N LEU A 74 -1.49 3.18 10.79
CA LEU A 74 -2.43 2.13 10.40
C LEU A 74 -1.92 0.75 10.81
N LEU A 75 -0.63 0.47 10.62
CA LEU A 75 -0.04 -0.81 11.04
C LEU A 75 -0.15 -1.02 12.55
N ARG A 76 0.18 0.00 13.35
CA ARG A 76 0.09 -0.06 14.83
C ARG A 76 -1.34 -0.35 15.30
N ARG A 77 -2.34 0.29 14.67
CA ARG A 77 -3.77 0.00 14.95
C ARG A 77 -4.15 -1.43 14.56
N TYR A 78 -3.66 -1.91 13.42
CA TYR A 78 -3.94 -3.26 12.92
C TYR A 78 -3.39 -4.35 13.84
N THR A 79 -2.18 -4.19 14.39
CA THR A 79 -1.58 -5.16 15.31
C THR A 79 -2.12 -5.08 16.74
N GLY A 80 -3.17 -4.28 16.98
CA GLY A 80 -3.78 -4.16 18.30
C GLY A 80 -2.99 -3.31 19.30
N ILE A 81 -1.90 -2.65 18.89
CA ILE A 81 -1.23 -1.66 19.73
C ILE A 81 -2.08 -0.39 19.68
N ARG A 82 -3.05 -0.27 20.61
CA ARG A 82 -3.67 1.02 20.90
C ARG A 82 -2.54 1.95 21.36
N GLN A 83 -2.52 3.18 20.85
CA GLN A 83 -1.70 4.24 21.43
C GLN A 83 -2.07 4.33 22.91
N HIS A 84 -1.24 3.79 23.79
CA HIS A 84 -1.30 4.18 25.20
C HIS A 84 -0.96 5.67 25.18
N TYR A 85 -1.97 6.51 25.41
CA TYR A 85 -1.87 7.97 25.45
C TYR A 85 -0.56 8.37 26.14
N GLY A 86 0.38 8.94 25.36
CA GLY A 86 1.62 9.54 25.89
C GLY A 86 2.93 8.81 25.59
N ARG A 87 2.96 7.57 25.09
CA ARG A 87 4.22 6.93 24.64
C ARG A 87 4.34 6.89 23.11
N ARG A 88 5.26 7.70 22.57
CA ARG A 88 5.76 7.52 21.19
C ARG A 88 6.59 6.24 21.14
N TYR A 89 6.00 5.15 20.70
CA TYR A 89 6.76 3.95 20.33
C TYR A 89 7.44 4.24 18.99
N HIS A 90 8.78 4.33 18.97
CA HIS A 90 9.54 4.53 17.74
C HIS A 90 9.65 3.24 16.91
N GLU A 91 9.49 2.07 17.54
CA GLU A 91 9.61 0.77 16.88
C GLU A 91 8.26 0.24 16.39
N LEU A 92 8.26 -0.52 15.29
CA LEU A 92 7.07 -1.15 14.73
C LEU A 92 6.68 -2.41 15.55
N PRO A 93 5.39 -2.74 15.64
CA PRO A 93 4.92 -3.91 16.38
C PRO A 93 5.55 -5.21 15.85
N PRO A 94 5.81 -6.22 16.70
CA PRO A 94 6.09 -7.56 16.21
C PRO A 94 4.87 -8.12 15.46
N LEU A 95 5.11 -8.68 14.27
CA LEU A 95 4.07 -9.34 13.47
C LEU A 95 3.93 -10.80 13.87
N ARG A 96 2.75 -11.38 13.59
CA ARG A 96 2.57 -12.83 13.68
C ARG A 96 3.51 -13.50 12.68
N GLN A 97 4.26 -14.51 13.13
CA GLN A 97 5.13 -15.31 12.27
C GLN A 97 4.36 -15.82 11.04
N GLY A 98 4.99 -15.73 9.85
CA GLY A 98 4.39 -16.14 8.58
C GLY A 98 3.40 -15.15 7.95
N CYS A 99 3.21 -13.95 8.52
CA CYS A 99 2.37 -12.89 7.96
C CYS A 99 3.17 -11.60 7.67
N PRO A 100 4.14 -11.63 6.74
CA PRO A 100 4.92 -10.44 6.41
C PRO A 100 4.06 -9.31 5.85
N ILE A 101 4.44 -8.08 6.16
CA ILE A 101 3.81 -6.85 5.67
C ILE A 101 4.83 -6.09 4.85
N ALA A 102 4.39 -5.55 3.72
CA ALA A 102 5.19 -4.56 2.99
C ALA A 102 4.66 -3.17 3.31
N LEU A 103 5.52 -2.29 3.80
CA LEU A 103 5.32 -0.85 3.84
C LEU A 103 6.11 -0.24 2.70
N GLY A 104 5.56 0.67 1.92
CA GLY A 104 6.31 1.18 0.78
C GLY A 104 5.73 2.42 0.15
N ARG A 105 6.53 3.03 -0.73
CA ARG A 105 6.05 4.09 -1.59
C ARG A 105 5.27 3.50 -2.76
N VAL A 106 4.26 4.22 -3.21
CA VAL A 106 3.41 3.85 -4.33
C VAL A 106 3.28 5.05 -5.26
N SER A 107 3.48 4.80 -6.55
CA SER A 107 3.18 5.77 -7.61
C SER A 107 1.68 5.77 -7.87
N LEU A 108 1.07 6.95 -7.91
CA LEU A 108 -0.35 7.17 -8.17
C LEU A 108 -0.54 8.05 -9.40
N TRP A 109 -1.44 7.67 -10.30
CA TRP A 109 -1.74 8.46 -11.50
C TRP A 109 -3.14 8.21 -12.07
N GLY A 110 -3.45 8.87 -13.19
CA GLY A 110 -4.80 8.97 -13.74
C GLY A 110 -5.61 10.02 -12.97
N ARG A 111 -6.84 9.69 -12.60
CA ARG A 111 -7.60 10.52 -11.65
C ARG A 111 -7.06 10.34 -10.24
N VAL A 112 -6.65 11.43 -9.61
CA VAL A 112 -6.22 11.44 -8.21
C VAL A 112 -6.99 12.47 -7.43
N ILE A 113 -7.62 12.05 -6.33
CA ILE A 113 -8.34 12.91 -5.39
C ILE A 113 -7.50 13.02 -4.12
N ALA A 114 -7.02 14.24 -3.83
CA ALA A 114 -6.35 14.53 -2.58
C ALA A 114 -7.36 14.54 -1.41
N ARG A 115 -6.92 14.02 -0.27
CA ARG A 115 -7.61 14.05 1.03
C ARG A 115 -6.62 14.60 2.08
N GLN A 116 -7.15 14.89 3.26
CA GLN A 116 -6.35 15.40 4.39
C GLN A 116 -5.12 14.51 4.68
N HIS A 117 -5.34 13.20 4.84
CA HIS A 117 -4.28 12.24 5.21
C HIS A 117 -3.66 11.49 4.03
N GLY A 118 -4.02 11.80 2.79
CA GLY A 118 -3.53 11.01 1.65
C GLY A 118 -4.28 11.27 0.36
N PHE A 119 -4.42 10.21 -0.42
CA PHE A 119 -4.92 10.26 -1.79
C PHE A 119 -5.81 9.05 -2.09
N ARG A 120 -6.70 9.22 -3.06
CA ARG A 120 -7.33 8.11 -3.78
C ARG A 120 -7.00 8.24 -5.25
N ALA A 121 -6.52 7.18 -5.87
CA ALA A 121 -6.11 7.18 -7.27
C ALA A 121 -6.86 6.17 -8.12
N GLN A 122 -6.87 6.40 -9.43
CA GLN A 122 -7.35 5.46 -10.43
C GLN A 122 -6.33 4.37 -10.68
N TYR A 123 -5.06 4.74 -10.86
CA TYR A 123 -3.98 3.79 -11.10
C TYR A 123 -2.93 3.89 -10.02
N ALA A 124 -2.32 2.74 -9.72
CA ALA A 124 -1.19 2.69 -8.83
C ALA A 124 -0.21 1.57 -9.19
N TYR A 125 1.03 1.72 -8.78
CA TYR A 125 2.03 0.66 -8.79
C TYR A 125 3.03 0.87 -7.66
N PRO A 126 3.55 -0.19 -7.01
CA PRO A 126 4.60 -0.04 -6.02
C PRO A 126 5.78 0.72 -6.63
N TYR A 127 6.41 1.57 -5.83
CA TYR A 127 7.62 2.31 -6.22
C TYR A 127 8.85 1.72 -5.54
N GLU A 128 8.73 1.46 -4.23
CA GLU A 128 9.70 0.69 -3.45
C GLU A 128 8.99 0.05 -2.25
N LEU A 129 9.58 -0.96 -1.66
CA LEU A 129 9.03 -1.70 -0.52
C LEU A 129 10.06 -1.88 0.60
N PHE A 130 9.57 -1.85 1.83
CA PHE A 130 10.25 -2.21 3.06
C PHE A 130 9.49 -3.38 3.68
N LEU A 131 10.15 -4.52 3.79
CA LEU A 131 9.55 -5.77 4.23
C LEU A 131 9.66 -5.90 5.75
N ILE A 132 8.52 -5.88 6.43
CA ILE A 132 8.43 -6.01 7.88
C ILE A 132 8.08 -7.47 8.20
N GLY A 133 8.90 -8.13 9.02
CA GLY A 133 8.70 -9.52 9.43
C GLY A 133 8.88 -10.56 8.31
N GLY A 134 9.69 -10.24 7.30
CA GLY A 134 10.07 -11.18 6.23
C GLY A 134 11.58 -11.27 6.04
N GLU A 135 12.03 -12.34 5.40
CA GLU A 135 13.46 -12.67 5.24
C GLU A 135 14.03 -12.18 3.88
N ASP A 136 15.36 -12.15 3.75
CA ASP A 136 16.07 -11.70 2.54
C ASP A 136 15.65 -12.44 1.25
N GLY A 137 15.32 -13.74 1.37
CA GLY A 137 14.82 -14.53 0.26
C GLY A 137 13.53 -13.96 -0.32
N LEU A 138 12.59 -13.60 0.56
CA LEU A 138 11.31 -13.00 0.19
C LEU A 138 11.49 -11.59 -0.40
N ALA A 139 12.41 -10.79 0.17
CA ALA A 139 12.74 -9.48 -0.39
C ALA A 139 13.26 -9.59 -1.83
N ARG A 140 14.14 -10.57 -2.10
CA ARG A 140 14.67 -10.84 -3.45
C ARG A 140 13.59 -11.31 -4.42
N GLU A 141 12.70 -12.19 -3.98
CA GLU A 141 11.56 -12.65 -4.77
C GLU A 141 10.66 -11.49 -5.18
N LEU A 142 10.21 -10.67 -4.22
CA LEU A 142 9.35 -9.52 -4.48
C LEU A 142 10.02 -8.48 -5.40
N ARG A 143 11.33 -8.26 -5.25
CA ARG A 143 12.11 -7.40 -6.15
C ARG A 143 12.03 -7.89 -7.60
N GLY A 144 12.17 -9.19 -7.83
CA GLY A 144 12.06 -9.79 -9.15
C GLY A 144 10.65 -9.76 -9.73
N LEU A 145 9.64 -10.06 -8.90
CA LEU A 145 8.23 -10.09 -9.32
C LEU A 145 7.72 -8.69 -9.66
N TYR A 146 7.90 -7.72 -8.76
CA TYR A 146 7.37 -6.37 -8.92
C TYR A 146 8.32 -5.40 -9.63
N ALA A 147 9.57 -5.78 -9.90
CA ALA A 147 10.56 -4.93 -10.57
C ALA A 147 10.71 -3.55 -9.88
N VAL A 148 10.75 -3.57 -8.54
CA VAL A 148 10.95 -2.41 -7.67
C VAL A 148 11.98 -2.74 -6.61
N ASP A 149 12.62 -1.73 -6.04
CA ASP A 149 13.50 -1.96 -4.90
C ASP A 149 12.70 -2.47 -3.70
N VAL A 150 13.28 -3.48 -3.03
CA VAL A 150 12.71 -4.09 -1.82
C VAL A 150 13.83 -4.23 -0.81
N TRP A 151 13.63 -3.69 0.39
CA TRP A 151 14.58 -3.73 1.48
C TRP A 151 14.02 -4.57 2.64
N PRO A 152 14.79 -5.49 3.24
CA PRO A 152 14.43 -6.06 4.53
C PRO A 152 14.43 -4.94 5.59
N SER A 153 13.43 -4.94 6.47
CA SER A 153 13.33 -3.99 7.60
C SER A 153 13.92 -4.57 8.88
#